data_AF-A0A367G870-F1
#
_entry.id   AF-A0A367G870-F1
#
_cell.length_a   1.000
_cell.length_b   1.000
_cell.length_c   1.000
_cell.angle_alpha   90.00
_cell.angle_beta   90.00
_cell.angle_gamma   90.00
#
_symmetry.space_group_name_H-M   'P 1'
#
loop_
_entity.id
_entity.type
_entity.pdbx_description
1 polymer ?
#
loop_
_entity_poly.entity_id
_entity_poly.type
_entity_poly.pdbx_seq_one_letter_code
_entity_poly.pdbx_strand_id
1 'polypeptide(L)'
;MKRGKAFEIIVKNFLIGIGFLEVCSDKLYIYDGPAGQMIQGLGNAHNADVLLEPMVQTPFYTPTRLLIECKDYDKKKVGLDVVRGVLGLREDINHFEIVDTNILQERRKQNRNVINNYSYIRYTYQLAVASTSGFTACAQEFAATHRISLIEFDKLPFWNELMEILGEDKENVDIEEDKLKKIVKQISSHMAVAITNIGQLLFLCCQNGNEEVDFETNEYDISFKNKNESWTLKCGNKEYSFQLPEHIAESWIEYSEYEIKRKKEVIESTEKPVSNMIVYYRRNEKPVIKMLSIDEDKLQEARKKLDETTKKRES
;
A
#
# COMPACT_ATOMS: atom_id res chain seq x y z
N MET A 1 23.28 -7.03 -8.29
CA MET A 1 22.65 -5.68 -8.13
C MET A 1 22.64 -5.30 -6.65
N LYS A 2 22.44 -4.01 -6.28
CA LYS A 2 22.31 -3.64 -4.86
C LYS A 2 21.06 -4.29 -4.24
N ARG A 3 21.13 -4.73 -2.99
CA ARG A 3 20.02 -5.40 -2.29
C ARG A 3 18.78 -4.52 -2.15
N GLY A 4 18.95 -3.25 -1.76
CA GLY A 4 17.85 -2.28 -1.73
C GLY A 4 17.16 -2.12 -3.09
N LYS A 5 17.92 -2.15 -4.19
CA LYS A 5 17.34 -2.11 -5.54
C LYS A 5 16.53 -3.36 -5.87
N ALA A 6 16.98 -4.53 -5.43
CA ALA A 6 16.22 -5.77 -5.56
C ALA A 6 14.89 -5.69 -4.79
N PHE A 7 14.88 -5.08 -3.59
CA PHE A 7 13.66 -4.88 -2.82
C PHE A 7 12.67 -3.93 -3.52
N GLU A 8 13.13 -2.82 -4.09
CA GLU A 8 12.29 -1.94 -4.92
C GLU A 8 11.66 -2.71 -6.10
N ILE A 9 12.46 -3.54 -6.80
CA ILE A 9 11.98 -4.38 -7.90
C ILE A 9 10.91 -5.36 -7.43
N ILE A 10 11.10 -6.00 -6.27
CA ILE A 10 10.12 -6.92 -5.68
C ILE A 10 8.79 -6.21 -5.42
N VAL A 11 8.80 -5.11 -4.67
CA VAL A 11 7.59 -4.37 -4.30
C VAL A 11 6.86 -3.86 -5.54
N LYS A 12 7.60 -3.30 -6.49
CA LYS A 12 7.03 -2.82 -7.77
C LYS A 12 6.37 -3.94 -8.55
N ASN A 13 7.03 -5.09 -8.69
CA ASN A 13 6.51 -6.18 -9.50
C ASN A 13 5.37 -6.95 -8.81
N PHE A 14 5.27 -6.93 -7.48
CA PHE A 14 4.07 -7.41 -6.81
C PHE A 14 2.82 -6.64 -7.25
N LEU A 15 2.89 -5.31 -7.22
CA LEU A 15 1.77 -4.45 -7.62
C LEU A 15 1.46 -4.53 -9.11
N ILE A 16 2.48 -4.59 -9.98
CA ILE A 16 2.29 -4.80 -11.42
C ILE A 16 1.61 -6.13 -11.72
N GLY A 17 2.00 -7.21 -11.02
CA GLY A 17 1.36 -8.52 -11.17
C GLY A 17 -0.12 -8.51 -10.80
N ILE A 18 -0.47 -7.74 -9.77
CA ILE A 18 -1.87 -7.51 -9.34
C ILE A 18 -2.63 -6.64 -10.34
N GLY A 19 -1.93 -5.78 -11.07
CA GLY A 19 -2.45 -5.03 -12.23
C GLY A 19 -2.21 -3.52 -12.19
N PHE A 20 -1.48 -3.00 -11.19
CA PHE A 20 -1.05 -1.60 -11.18
C PHE A 20 -0.18 -1.28 -12.39
N LEU A 21 -0.24 -0.03 -12.84
CA LEU A 21 0.47 0.42 -14.04
C LEU A 21 1.73 1.20 -13.68
N GLU A 22 2.79 0.97 -14.44
CA GLU A 22 4.02 1.73 -14.30
C GLU A 22 3.84 3.17 -14.80
N VAL A 23 4.34 4.12 -14.03
CA VAL A 23 4.33 5.52 -14.43
C VAL A 23 5.50 5.81 -15.35
N CYS A 24 5.22 6.21 -16.58
CA CYS A 24 6.24 6.63 -17.54
C CYS A 24 6.76 8.04 -17.22
N SER A 25 8.03 8.28 -17.52
CA SER A 25 8.61 9.62 -17.47
C SER A 25 7.93 10.55 -18.49
N ASP A 26 7.55 11.75 -18.03
CA ASP A 26 7.10 12.86 -18.87
C ASP A 26 8.23 13.88 -19.18
N LYS A 27 9.45 13.58 -18.71
CA LYS A 27 10.68 14.37 -18.84
C LYS A 27 10.67 15.72 -18.10
N LEU A 28 9.66 15.98 -17.28
CA LEU A 28 9.52 17.24 -16.55
C LEU A 28 9.18 17.01 -15.07
N TYR A 29 7.96 16.58 -14.76
CA TYR A 29 7.52 16.27 -13.40
C TYR A 29 8.00 14.91 -12.96
N ILE A 30 8.08 13.98 -13.91
CA ILE A 30 8.66 12.66 -13.72
C ILE A 30 9.73 12.45 -14.76
N TYR A 31 10.96 12.27 -14.32
CA TYR A 31 12.11 12.19 -15.20
C TYR A 31 13.11 11.15 -14.73
N ASP A 32 13.87 10.57 -15.66
CA ASP A 32 14.93 9.63 -15.31
C ASP A 32 16.20 10.43 -14.97
N GLY A 33 16.60 10.39 -13.70
CA GLY A 33 17.83 10.98 -13.19
C GLY A 33 18.90 9.93 -12.87
N PRO A 34 20.09 10.36 -12.40
CA PRO A 34 21.18 9.43 -12.05
C PRO A 34 20.80 8.41 -10.97
N ALA A 35 19.85 8.75 -10.10
CA ALA A 35 19.39 7.90 -9.00
C ALA A 35 18.23 6.96 -9.40
N GLY A 36 17.72 7.06 -10.63
CA GLY A 36 16.53 6.35 -11.10
C GLY A 36 15.41 7.32 -11.49
N GLN A 37 14.16 6.87 -11.34
CA GLN A 37 13.01 7.71 -11.62
C GLN A 37 12.87 8.78 -10.54
N MET A 38 12.76 10.03 -10.97
CA MET A 38 12.67 11.20 -10.10
C MET A 38 11.29 11.82 -10.21
N ILE A 39 10.83 12.46 -9.14
CA ILE A 39 9.62 13.26 -9.07
C ILE A 39 9.93 14.69 -8.62
N GLN A 40 9.38 15.69 -9.30
CA GLN A 40 9.47 17.08 -8.87
C GLN A 40 8.52 17.37 -7.70
N GLY A 41 9.09 17.77 -6.56
CA GLY A 41 8.36 18.45 -5.48
C GLY A 41 8.48 19.96 -5.60
N LEU A 42 7.73 20.68 -4.75
CA LEU A 42 7.80 22.14 -4.67
C LEU A 42 9.18 22.63 -4.20
N GLY A 43 9.75 21.95 -3.21
CA GLY A 43 11.02 22.28 -2.60
C GLY A 43 12.22 21.66 -3.31
N ASN A 44 12.15 20.38 -3.66
CA ASN A 44 13.22 19.67 -4.37
C ASN A 44 12.68 18.50 -5.20
N ALA A 45 13.50 18.00 -6.11
CA ALA A 45 13.25 16.70 -6.74
C ALA A 45 13.60 15.55 -5.79
N HIS A 46 12.81 14.48 -5.86
CA HIS A 46 12.95 13.29 -5.01
C HIS A 46 13.11 12.03 -5.84
N ASN A 47 13.86 11.06 -5.33
CA ASN A 47 13.90 9.73 -5.94
C ASN A 47 12.56 9.02 -5.67
N ALA A 48 12.04 8.33 -6.67
CA ALA A 48 10.86 7.50 -6.56
C ALA A 48 11.27 6.02 -6.62
N ASP A 49 11.39 5.41 -5.44
CA ASP A 49 11.71 3.98 -5.29
C ASP A 49 10.72 3.10 -6.07
N VAL A 50 9.42 3.28 -5.83
CA VAL A 50 8.34 2.61 -6.57
C VAL A 50 7.20 3.59 -6.82
N LEU A 51 6.93 3.89 -8.09
CA LEU A 51 5.85 4.79 -8.50
C LEU A 51 4.92 4.12 -9.50
N LEU A 52 3.65 3.98 -9.13
CA LEU A 52 2.64 3.24 -9.87
C LEU A 52 1.29 3.96 -9.91
N GLU A 53 0.46 3.64 -10.89
CA GLU A 53 -0.93 4.06 -10.96
C GLU A 53 -1.86 2.90 -10.57
N PRO A 54 -2.86 3.14 -9.69
CA PRO A 54 -3.91 2.17 -9.43
C PRO A 54 -4.76 1.93 -10.67
N MET A 55 -5.34 0.73 -10.75
CA MET A 55 -6.11 0.25 -11.90
C MET A 55 -7.38 1.05 -12.15
N VAL A 56 -7.92 1.66 -11.09
CA VAL A 56 -9.14 2.45 -11.12
C VAL A 56 -8.83 3.83 -10.56
N GLN A 57 -9.30 4.84 -11.26
CA GLN A 57 -9.18 6.24 -10.89
C GLN A 57 -10.55 6.75 -10.45
N THR A 58 -10.60 7.53 -9.37
CA THR A 58 -11.85 8.14 -8.91
C THR A 58 -12.34 9.16 -9.94
N PRO A 59 -13.55 9.01 -10.50
CA PRO A 59 -14.10 10.00 -11.44
C PRO A 59 -14.22 11.38 -10.79
N PHE A 60 -14.09 12.43 -11.60
CA PHE A 60 -14.20 13.84 -11.17
C PHE A 60 -13.13 14.36 -10.19
N TYR A 61 -12.13 13.53 -9.86
CA TYR A 61 -10.95 13.94 -9.08
C TYR A 61 -9.67 13.90 -9.91
N THR A 62 -8.61 14.51 -9.39
CA THR A 62 -7.26 14.33 -9.94
C THR A 62 -6.86 12.86 -9.85
N PRO A 63 -6.35 12.24 -10.93
CA PRO A 63 -5.86 10.87 -10.89
C PRO A 63 -4.85 10.68 -9.76
N THR A 64 -4.91 9.53 -9.12
CA THR A 64 -4.04 9.17 -8.01
C THR A 64 -2.86 8.33 -8.50
N ARG A 65 -1.69 8.56 -7.91
CA ARG A 65 -0.49 7.73 -8.03
C ARG A 65 -0.07 7.24 -6.66
N LEU A 66 0.48 6.03 -6.61
CA LEU A 66 1.03 5.43 -5.41
C LEU A 66 2.55 5.50 -5.47
N LEU A 67 3.14 6.21 -4.52
CA LEU A 67 4.58 6.26 -4.30
C LEU A 67 4.91 5.45 -3.05
N ILE A 68 5.81 4.47 -3.17
CA ILE A 68 6.22 3.61 -2.05
C ILE A 68 7.71 3.79 -1.80
N GLU A 69 8.04 4.26 -0.61
CA GLU A 69 9.42 4.33 -0.12
C GLU A 69 9.83 2.95 0.40
N CYS A 70 10.93 2.41 -0.11
CA CYS A 70 11.42 1.08 0.26
C CYS A 70 12.55 1.20 1.28
N LYS A 71 12.42 0.51 2.41
CA LYS A 71 13.45 0.41 3.46
C LYS A 71 13.86 -1.03 3.68
N ASP A 72 15.00 -1.38 3.09
CA ASP A 72 15.65 -2.66 3.32
C ASP A 72 16.64 -2.53 4.49
N TYR A 73 16.13 -2.73 5.70
CA TYR A 73 16.94 -2.77 6.93
C TYR A 73 16.96 -4.20 7.45
N ASP A 74 18.14 -4.68 7.86
CA ASP A 74 18.33 -6.04 8.36
C ASP A 74 17.56 -6.32 9.68
N LYS A 75 18.01 -5.71 10.79
CA LYS A 75 17.42 -5.93 12.13
C LYS A 75 16.74 -4.70 12.72
N LYS A 76 16.95 -3.55 12.08
CA LYS A 76 16.48 -2.27 12.58
C LYS A 76 15.12 -1.96 11.99
N LYS A 77 14.09 -1.97 12.84
CA LYS A 77 12.76 -1.47 12.49
C LYS A 77 12.83 -0.03 11.99
N VAL A 78 12.00 0.27 11.00
CA VAL A 78 11.82 1.63 10.48
C VAL A 78 11.29 2.55 11.59
N GLY A 79 11.99 3.67 11.77
CA GLY A 79 11.74 4.65 12.81
C GLY A 79 10.76 5.74 12.40
N LEU A 80 10.37 6.55 13.39
CA LEU A 80 9.48 7.70 13.23
C LEU A 80 10.06 8.78 12.30
N ASP A 81 11.38 8.92 12.26
CA ASP A 81 12.11 9.83 11.38
C ASP A 81 11.81 9.57 9.90
N VAL A 82 11.81 8.30 9.49
CA VAL A 82 11.49 7.90 8.12
C VAL A 82 10.05 8.23 7.77
N VAL A 83 9.09 7.87 8.62
CA VAL A 83 7.66 8.10 8.34
C VAL A 83 7.33 9.60 8.33
N ARG A 84 8.00 10.41 9.17
CA ARG A 84 7.91 11.88 9.12
C ARG A 84 8.50 12.45 7.82
N GLY A 85 9.62 11.91 7.36
CA GLY A 85 10.19 12.26 6.06
C GLY A 85 9.22 11.98 4.92
N VAL A 86 8.56 10.82 4.95
CA VAL A 86 7.52 10.44 3.98
C VAL A 86 6.31 11.38 4.05
N LEU A 87 5.87 11.81 5.22
CA LEU A 87 4.83 12.84 5.32
C LEU A 87 5.29 14.15 4.65
N GLY A 88 6.50 14.61 4.93
CA GLY A 88 7.08 15.80 4.30
C GLY A 88 7.15 15.69 2.78
N LEU A 89 7.58 14.52 2.28
CA LEU A 89 7.59 14.19 0.85
C LEU A 89 6.18 14.27 0.25
N ARG A 90 5.18 13.70 0.92
CA ARG A 90 3.77 13.78 0.48
C ARG A 90 3.30 15.21 0.32
N GLU A 91 3.60 16.07 1.30
CA GLU A 91 3.25 17.47 1.21
C GLU A 91 4.00 18.14 0.05
N ASP A 92 5.29 17.88 -0.10
CA ASP A 92 6.13 18.53 -1.12
C ASP A 92 5.70 18.20 -2.56
N ILE A 93 5.36 16.95 -2.85
CA ILE A 93 4.97 16.51 -4.21
C ILE A 93 3.50 16.76 -4.54
N ASN A 94 2.63 16.92 -3.53
CA ASN A 94 1.23 17.26 -3.75
C ASN A 94 0.98 18.78 -3.77
N HIS A 95 1.91 19.59 -3.28
CA HIS A 95 1.84 21.05 -3.39
C HIS A 95 2.29 21.51 -4.78
N PHE A 96 1.32 21.60 -5.67
CA PHE A 96 1.52 21.58 -7.11
C PHE A 96 1.89 22.92 -7.76
N GLU A 97 1.60 24.07 -7.13
CA GLU A 97 1.82 25.36 -7.78
C GLU A 97 3.31 25.77 -7.75
N ILE A 98 4.08 25.28 -8.71
CA ILE A 98 5.37 25.88 -9.08
C ILE A 98 5.05 27.17 -9.82
N VAL A 99 4.96 28.28 -9.08
CA VAL A 99 4.74 29.62 -9.63
C VAL A 99 6.07 30.32 -9.74
N ASP A 100 6.51 30.61 -10.96
CA ASP A 100 7.69 31.43 -11.19
C ASP A 100 7.33 32.93 -11.25
N THR A 101 8.37 33.77 -11.25
CA THR A 101 8.21 35.22 -11.31
C THR A 101 7.50 35.68 -12.58
N ASN A 102 7.66 34.97 -13.70
CA ASN A 102 7.00 35.29 -14.96
C ASN A 102 5.48 35.06 -14.86
N ILE A 103 5.06 33.92 -14.33
CA ILE A 103 3.65 33.59 -14.08
C ILE A 103 3.05 34.62 -13.12
N LEU A 104 3.76 34.99 -12.04
CA LEU A 104 3.29 36.02 -11.10
C LEU A 104 3.14 37.40 -11.77
N GLN A 105 4.09 37.79 -12.63
CA GLN A 105 4.05 39.07 -13.34
C GLN A 105 2.92 39.12 -14.37
N GLU A 106 2.70 38.05 -15.12
CA GLU A 106 1.58 37.94 -16.07
C GLU A 106 0.22 37.97 -15.37
N ARG A 107 0.07 37.30 -14.21
CA ARG A 107 -1.16 37.33 -13.40
C ARG A 107 -1.55 38.75 -12.96
N ARG A 108 -0.62 39.71 -12.91
CA ARG A 108 -0.88 41.11 -12.56
C ARG A 108 -1.44 41.95 -13.72
N LYS A 109 -1.31 41.52 -14.97
CA LYS A 109 -1.73 42.29 -16.16
C LYS A 109 -3.25 42.16 -16.36
N GLN A 110 -3.93 43.29 -16.62
CA GLN A 110 -5.38 43.29 -16.90
C GLN A 110 -5.72 42.63 -18.25
N ASN A 111 -4.87 42.81 -19.27
CA ASN A 111 -4.99 42.17 -20.58
C ASN A 111 -4.12 40.92 -20.65
N ARG A 112 -4.41 39.93 -19.79
CA ARG A 112 -3.64 38.68 -19.75
C ARG A 112 -3.85 37.88 -21.03
N ASN A 113 -2.76 37.35 -21.60
CA ASN A 113 -2.87 36.15 -22.41
C ASN A 113 -3.26 35.00 -21.46
N VAL A 114 -4.15 34.10 -21.89
CA VAL A 114 -4.43 32.89 -21.12
C VAL A 114 -3.11 32.12 -21.03
N ILE A 115 -2.43 32.21 -19.87
CA ILE A 115 -1.39 31.25 -19.54
C ILE A 115 -2.18 29.98 -19.35
N ASN A 116 -2.19 29.13 -20.38
CA ASN A 116 -2.62 27.76 -20.19
C ASN A 116 -1.71 27.23 -19.08
N ASN A 117 -2.31 26.99 -17.91
CA ASN A 117 -1.71 26.12 -16.91
C ASN A 117 -1.23 24.91 -17.69
N TYR A 118 0.08 24.69 -17.65
CA TYR A 118 0.81 23.70 -18.43
C TYR A 118 0.00 22.44 -18.79
N SER A 119 0.21 21.90 -19.99
CA SER A 119 -0.59 20.82 -20.58
C SER A 119 -0.41 19.42 -19.94
N TYR A 120 0.07 19.33 -18.70
CA TYR A 120 0.25 18.05 -18.02
C TYR A 120 -0.90 17.74 -17.07
N ILE A 121 -1.17 16.44 -16.91
CA ILE A 121 -2.20 15.94 -16.01
C ILE A 121 -1.72 16.12 -14.58
N ARG A 122 -2.60 16.61 -13.71
CA ARG A 122 -2.32 16.72 -12.27
C ARG A 122 -2.57 15.38 -11.61
N TYR A 123 -1.66 14.98 -10.74
CA TYR A 123 -1.81 13.76 -9.96
C TYR A 123 -1.80 14.07 -8.46
N THR A 124 -2.56 13.30 -7.71
CA THR A 124 -2.46 13.24 -6.26
C THR A 124 -1.65 12.00 -5.87
N TYR A 125 -0.60 12.18 -5.09
CA TYR A 125 0.28 11.11 -4.67
C TYR A 125 -0.13 10.62 -3.28
N GLN A 126 -0.50 9.34 -3.21
CA GLN A 126 -0.60 8.59 -1.96
C GLN A 126 0.76 7.97 -1.66
N LEU A 127 1.17 7.99 -0.40
CA LEU A 127 2.45 7.45 0.02
C LEU A 127 2.29 6.24 0.92
N ALA A 128 3.18 5.28 0.69
CA ALA A 128 3.37 4.12 1.54
C ALA A 128 4.85 3.91 1.86
N VAL A 129 5.12 3.12 2.89
CA VAL A 129 6.47 2.68 3.23
C VAL A 129 6.49 1.16 3.26
N ALA A 130 7.39 0.55 2.50
CA ALA A 130 7.63 -0.89 2.55
C ALA A 130 8.90 -1.17 3.37
N SER A 131 8.86 -2.15 4.25
CA SER A 131 9.98 -2.52 5.12
C SER A 131 10.22 -4.03 5.13
N THR A 132 11.49 -4.43 5.10
CA THR A 132 11.90 -5.84 5.26
C THR A 132 11.99 -6.29 6.72
N SER A 133 12.07 -5.36 7.68
CA SER A 133 12.22 -5.65 9.12
C SER A 133 11.14 -5.00 10.00
N GLY A 134 10.11 -4.45 9.37
CA GLY A 134 8.95 -3.86 10.03
C GLY A 134 9.15 -2.47 10.61
N PHE A 135 8.21 -2.05 11.47
CA PHE A 135 8.09 -0.68 11.98
C PHE A 135 8.07 -0.59 13.51
N THR A 136 8.66 0.47 14.06
CA THR A 136 8.55 0.79 15.50
C THR A 136 7.13 1.23 15.88
N ALA A 137 6.72 1.10 17.15
CA ALA A 137 5.38 1.47 17.61
C ALA A 137 5.03 2.94 17.28
N CYS A 138 5.93 3.88 17.63
CA CYS A 138 5.74 5.29 17.33
C CYS A 138 5.60 5.58 15.81
N ALA A 139 6.31 4.82 14.97
CA ALA A 139 6.19 4.95 13.52
C ALA A 139 4.81 4.48 13.03
N GLN A 140 4.28 3.40 13.60
CA GLN A 140 2.94 2.87 13.28
C GLN A 140 1.83 3.84 13.70
N GLU A 141 1.87 4.36 14.94
CA GLU A 141 0.89 5.33 15.44
C GLU A 141 0.85 6.61 14.60
N PHE A 142 2.03 7.12 14.23
CA PHE A 142 2.15 8.29 13.38
C PHE A 142 1.61 8.01 11.96
N ALA A 143 1.94 6.85 11.39
CA ALA A 143 1.46 6.46 10.07
C ALA A 143 -0.07 6.33 10.02
N ALA A 144 -0.68 5.70 11.04
CA ALA A 144 -2.13 5.58 11.17
C ALA A 144 -2.81 6.95 11.20
N THR A 145 -2.29 7.87 12.02
CA THR A 145 -2.82 9.23 12.16
C THR A 145 -2.79 10.00 10.83
N HIS A 146 -1.71 9.84 10.07
CA HIS A 146 -1.50 10.56 8.81
C HIS A 146 -1.93 9.79 7.57
N ARG A 147 -2.56 8.61 7.70
CA ARG A 147 -2.95 7.71 6.60
C ARG A 147 -1.80 7.42 5.64
N ILE A 148 -0.65 7.02 6.20
CA ILE A 148 0.49 6.50 5.44
C ILE A 148 0.44 4.99 5.55
N SER A 149 0.34 4.29 4.42
CA SER A 149 0.28 2.82 4.43
C SER A 149 1.64 2.23 4.79
N LEU A 150 1.66 1.28 5.73
CA LEU A 150 2.87 0.55 6.12
C LEU A 150 2.82 -0.89 5.62
N ILE A 151 3.79 -1.30 4.82
CA ILE A 151 3.83 -2.60 4.16
C ILE A 151 4.96 -3.43 4.75
N GLU A 152 4.62 -4.60 5.29
CA GLU A 152 5.54 -5.61 5.81
C GLU A 152 5.25 -6.95 5.11
N PHE A 153 6.29 -7.77 4.91
CA PHE A 153 6.15 -9.07 4.23
C PHE A 153 6.73 -10.24 5.03
N ASP A 154 7.39 -9.99 6.15
CA ASP A 154 8.21 -10.97 6.89
C ASP A 154 7.43 -12.17 7.44
N LYS A 155 6.10 -12.07 7.54
CA LYS A 155 5.21 -13.15 7.99
C LYS A 155 4.42 -13.80 6.85
N LEU A 156 4.63 -13.38 5.61
CA LEU A 156 3.98 -13.97 4.45
C LEU A 156 4.67 -15.27 4.02
N PRO A 157 3.92 -16.27 3.54
CA PRO A 157 4.44 -17.63 3.32
C PRO A 157 5.60 -17.70 2.31
N PHE A 158 5.62 -16.80 1.32
CA PHE A 158 6.66 -16.78 0.28
C PHE A 158 7.94 -16.03 0.70
N TRP A 159 7.91 -15.28 1.80
CA TRP A 159 8.96 -14.29 2.07
C TRP A 159 10.31 -14.90 2.38
N ASN A 160 10.35 -15.97 3.18
CA ASN A 160 11.59 -16.65 3.53
C ASN A 160 12.29 -17.22 2.29
N GLU A 161 11.54 -17.92 1.42
CA GLU A 161 12.06 -18.45 0.17
C GLU A 161 12.59 -17.32 -0.74
N LEU A 162 11.86 -16.20 -0.82
CA LEU A 162 12.32 -15.04 -1.58
C LEU A 162 13.61 -14.44 -1.01
N MET A 163 13.73 -14.35 0.31
CA MET A 163 14.95 -13.84 0.96
C MET A 163 16.14 -14.79 0.79
N GLU A 164 15.92 -16.10 0.81
CA GLU A 164 16.95 -17.10 0.51
C GLU A 164 17.49 -16.96 -0.92
N ILE A 165 16.61 -16.69 -1.89
CA ILE A 165 16.99 -16.43 -3.29
C ILE A 165 17.85 -15.16 -3.40
N LEU A 166 17.57 -14.13 -2.60
CA LEU A 166 18.41 -12.92 -2.57
C LEU A 166 19.76 -13.15 -1.86
N GLY A 167 19.91 -14.26 -1.14
CA GLY A 167 21.11 -14.58 -0.39
C GLY A 167 21.30 -13.74 0.87
N GLU A 168 22.35 -14.09 1.61
CA GLU A 168 22.72 -13.44 2.88
C GLU A 168 23.54 -12.15 2.70
N ASP A 169 24.07 -11.91 1.50
CA ASP A 169 24.80 -10.66 1.22
C ASP A 169 23.84 -9.46 1.35
N LYS A 170 24.27 -8.52 2.18
CA LYS A 170 23.48 -7.38 2.62
C LYS A 170 23.61 -6.16 1.71
N GLU A 171 24.66 -6.15 0.88
CA GLU A 171 24.93 -5.05 -0.02
C GLU A 171 24.55 -5.42 -1.45
N ASN A 172 24.91 -6.63 -1.88
CA ASN A 172 24.72 -7.08 -3.24
C ASN A 172 23.94 -8.39 -3.31
N VAL A 173 23.16 -8.54 -4.37
CA VAL A 173 22.44 -9.75 -4.71
C VAL A 173 22.97 -10.28 -6.03
N ASP A 174 23.31 -11.57 -6.06
CA ASP A 174 23.74 -12.31 -7.24
C ASP A 174 22.54 -12.94 -7.96
N ILE A 175 21.64 -12.08 -8.44
CA ILE A 175 20.52 -12.47 -9.29
C ILE A 175 20.38 -11.47 -10.43
N GLU A 176 20.11 -11.97 -11.63
CA GLU A 176 19.74 -11.13 -12.76
C GLU A 176 18.35 -10.51 -12.55
N GLU A 177 18.18 -9.26 -12.96
CA GLU A 177 16.92 -8.51 -12.79
C GLU A 177 15.73 -9.23 -13.45
N ASP A 178 15.91 -9.74 -14.67
CA ASP A 178 14.85 -10.45 -15.39
C ASP A 178 14.47 -11.78 -14.73
N LYS A 179 15.42 -12.44 -14.07
CA LYS A 179 15.16 -13.65 -13.28
C LYS A 179 14.35 -13.30 -12.04
N LEU A 180 14.72 -12.23 -11.33
CA LEU A 180 13.96 -11.74 -10.17
C LEU A 180 12.53 -11.36 -10.55
N LYS A 181 12.36 -10.58 -11.63
CA LYS A 181 11.04 -10.19 -12.15
C LYS A 181 10.16 -11.41 -12.46
N LYS A 182 10.72 -12.47 -13.04
CA LYS A 182 9.98 -13.71 -13.32
C LYS A 182 9.48 -14.40 -12.05
N ILE A 183 10.33 -14.52 -11.03
CA ILE A 183 9.97 -15.11 -9.73
C ILE A 183 8.86 -14.30 -9.07
N VAL A 184 9.04 -12.98 -8.99
CA VAL A 184 8.06 -12.07 -8.39
C VAL A 184 6.73 -12.08 -9.14
N LYS A 185 6.75 -12.21 -10.47
CA LYS A 185 5.54 -12.36 -11.30
C LYS A 185 4.77 -13.64 -10.98
N GLN A 186 5.45 -14.75 -10.72
CA GLN A 186 4.81 -16.01 -10.32
C GLN A 186 4.12 -15.86 -8.96
N ILE A 187 4.80 -15.25 -7.98
CA ILE A 187 4.22 -15.00 -6.65
C ILE A 187 2.98 -14.08 -6.78
N SER A 188 3.14 -12.95 -7.46
CA SER A 188 2.07 -11.94 -7.58
C SER A 188 0.84 -12.38 -8.37
N SER A 189 0.95 -13.39 -9.23
CA SER A 189 -0.22 -13.98 -9.90
C SER A 189 -1.23 -14.63 -8.93
N HIS A 190 -0.80 -14.88 -7.69
CA HIS A 190 -1.62 -15.44 -6.61
C HIS A 190 -1.89 -14.41 -5.50
N MET A 191 -1.68 -13.11 -5.78
CA MET A 191 -1.84 -12.03 -4.81
C MET A 191 -2.98 -11.06 -5.19
N ALA A 192 -3.50 -10.39 -4.18
CA ALA A 192 -4.35 -9.22 -4.29
C ALA A 192 -3.85 -8.11 -3.37
N VAL A 193 -4.31 -6.89 -3.63
CA VAL A 193 -4.13 -5.74 -2.73
C VAL A 193 -5.49 -5.27 -2.28
N ALA A 194 -5.71 -5.21 -0.97
CA ALA A 194 -6.87 -4.57 -0.38
C ALA A 194 -6.52 -3.20 0.20
N ILE A 195 -7.50 -2.31 0.23
CA ILE A 195 -7.45 -1.03 0.95
C ILE A 195 -8.55 -1.09 2.00
N THR A 196 -8.15 -1.04 3.28
CA THR A 196 -9.09 -1.05 4.41
C THR A 196 -9.84 0.27 4.52
N ASN A 197 -10.90 0.30 5.34
CA ASN A 197 -11.65 1.53 5.65
C ASN A 197 -10.81 2.64 6.33
N ILE A 198 -9.65 2.31 6.91
CA ILE A 198 -8.69 3.31 7.42
C ILE A 198 -7.67 3.78 6.37
N GLY A 199 -7.72 3.25 5.15
CA GLY A 199 -6.82 3.61 4.05
C GLY A 199 -5.47 2.87 4.08
N GLN A 200 -5.37 1.77 4.82
CA GLN A 200 -4.17 0.93 4.88
C GLN A 200 -4.18 -0.08 3.72
N LEU A 201 -3.06 -0.16 2.99
CA LEU A 201 -2.80 -1.20 1.99
C LEU A 201 -2.53 -2.55 2.65
N LEU A 202 -3.10 -3.61 2.09
CA LEU A 202 -3.00 -4.98 2.57
C LEU A 202 -2.68 -5.91 1.41
N PHE A 203 -1.60 -6.67 1.49
CA PHE A 203 -1.33 -7.74 0.52
C PHE A 203 -1.99 -9.04 0.98
N LEU A 204 -2.83 -9.60 0.12
CA LEU A 204 -3.54 -10.85 0.32
C LEU A 204 -2.90 -11.93 -0.57
N CYS A 205 -2.45 -13.03 0.02
CA CYS A 205 -1.77 -14.11 -0.70
C CYS A 205 -2.61 -15.37 -0.64
N CYS A 206 -3.08 -15.87 -1.78
CA CYS A 206 -3.92 -17.06 -1.85
C CYS A 206 -3.19 -18.27 -1.24
N GLN A 207 -3.82 -18.96 -0.28
CA GLN A 207 -3.28 -20.17 0.34
C GLN A 207 -3.67 -21.45 -0.41
N ASN A 208 -4.69 -21.40 -1.27
CA ASN A 208 -5.26 -22.56 -1.97
C ASN A 208 -4.41 -23.00 -3.18
N GLY A 209 -3.09 -23.08 -3.04
CA GLY A 209 -2.17 -23.52 -4.09
C GLY A 209 -2.12 -22.56 -5.29
N ASN A 210 -1.91 -23.11 -6.50
CA ASN A 210 -1.82 -22.34 -7.75
C ASN A 210 -3.20 -21.89 -8.29
N GLU A 211 -4.20 -21.79 -7.43
CA GLU A 211 -5.51 -21.29 -7.83
C GLU A 211 -5.46 -19.78 -8.08
N GLU A 212 -6.09 -19.36 -9.17
CA GLU A 212 -6.27 -17.95 -9.48
C GLU A 212 -6.97 -17.23 -8.33
N VAL A 213 -6.61 -15.97 -8.07
CA VAL A 213 -7.28 -15.16 -7.05
C VAL A 213 -8.74 -14.92 -7.44
N ASP A 214 -9.65 -15.23 -6.53
CA ASP A 214 -11.07 -14.89 -6.71
C ASP A 214 -11.74 -14.62 -5.36
N PHE A 215 -12.63 -13.64 -5.34
CA PHE A 215 -13.44 -13.35 -4.16
C PHE A 215 -14.86 -13.75 -4.50
N GLU A 216 -15.23 -14.99 -4.18
CA GLU A 216 -16.51 -15.59 -4.59
C GLU A 216 -17.72 -14.88 -3.98
N THR A 217 -17.56 -14.37 -2.76
CA THR A 217 -18.62 -13.68 -2.01
C THR A 217 -18.24 -12.22 -1.75
N ASN A 218 -19.21 -11.40 -1.34
CA ASN A 218 -18.94 -10.02 -0.91
C ASN A 218 -18.59 -9.94 0.57
N GLU A 219 -18.65 -11.06 1.30
CA GLU A 219 -18.36 -11.12 2.72
C GLU A 219 -17.00 -11.76 2.95
N TYR A 220 -16.36 -11.38 4.03
CA TYR A 220 -15.13 -12.02 4.45
C TYR A 220 -15.09 -12.22 5.96
N ASP A 221 -14.30 -13.21 6.36
CA ASP A 221 -13.96 -13.46 7.74
C ASP A 221 -12.47 -13.22 7.91
N ILE A 222 -12.07 -12.77 9.09
CA ILE A 222 -10.66 -12.66 9.47
C ILE A 222 -10.39 -13.55 10.66
N SER A 223 -9.28 -14.27 10.60
CA SER A 223 -8.82 -15.12 11.68
C SER A 223 -7.32 -14.99 11.86
N PHE A 224 -6.88 -15.27 13.08
CA PHE A 224 -5.49 -15.15 13.45
C PHE A 224 -5.10 -16.30 14.36
N LYS A 225 -3.95 -16.94 14.06
CA LYS A 225 -3.44 -18.08 14.83
C LYS A 225 -2.56 -17.61 16.00
N ASN A 226 -1.57 -16.75 15.73
CA ASN A 226 -0.68 -16.18 16.75
C ASN A 226 0.06 -14.93 16.24
N LYS A 227 0.55 -14.08 17.17
CA LYS A 227 1.24 -12.79 16.90
C LYS A 227 2.40 -12.86 15.88
N ASN A 228 3.01 -14.02 15.73
CA ASN A 228 4.19 -14.22 14.89
C ASN A 228 3.86 -14.76 13.50
N GLU A 229 2.61 -15.15 13.26
CA GLU A 229 2.14 -15.65 11.98
C GLU A 229 1.40 -14.58 11.18
N SER A 230 1.15 -14.87 9.91
CA SER A 230 0.21 -14.10 9.10
C SER A 230 -1.23 -14.32 9.58
N TRP A 231 -2.08 -13.34 9.31
CA TRP A 231 -3.53 -13.44 9.46
C TRP A 231 -4.11 -14.14 8.23
N THR A 232 -5.27 -14.75 8.41
CA THR A 232 -6.03 -15.37 7.32
C THR A 232 -7.31 -14.59 7.09
N LEU A 233 -7.52 -14.14 5.86
CA LEU A 233 -8.81 -13.68 5.35
C LEU A 233 -9.47 -14.83 4.61
N LYS A 234 -10.70 -15.18 4.99
CA LYS A 234 -11.50 -16.18 4.29
C LYS A 234 -12.62 -15.49 3.50
N CYS A 235 -12.77 -15.82 2.23
CA CYS A 235 -13.86 -15.34 1.38
C CYS A 235 -14.39 -16.50 0.55
N GLY A 236 -15.61 -16.95 0.87
CA GLY A 236 -16.14 -18.19 0.30
C GLY A 236 -15.26 -19.39 0.64
N ASN A 237 -14.80 -20.12 -0.39
CA ASN A 237 -13.94 -21.29 -0.22
C ASN A 237 -12.43 -20.97 -0.24
N LYS A 238 -12.05 -19.70 -0.40
CA LYS A 238 -10.65 -19.28 -0.51
C LYS A 238 -10.14 -18.62 0.75
N GLU A 239 -8.89 -18.93 1.08
CA GLU A 239 -8.17 -18.37 2.21
C GLU A 239 -6.95 -17.58 1.73
N TYR A 240 -6.70 -16.45 2.37
CA TYR A 240 -5.66 -15.50 2.00
C TYR A 240 -4.81 -15.15 3.21
N SER A 241 -3.50 -15.43 3.14
CA SER A 241 -2.52 -14.93 4.11
C SER A 241 -2.30 -13.44 3.94
N PHE A 242 -2.27 -12.70 5.03
CA PHE A 242 -1.88 -11.30 5.04
C PHE A 242 -1.16 -10.90 6.31
N GLN A 243 -0.51 -9.73 6.28
CA GLN A 243 0.18 -9.16 7.42
C GLN A 243 -0.19 -7.68 7.57
N LEU A 244 -0.30 -7.25 8.83
CA LEU A 244 -0.36 -5.85 9.22
C LEU A 244 0.59 -5.61 10.41
N PRO A 245 1.18 -4.41 10.51
CA PRO A 245 1.84 -3.99 11.74
C PRO A 245 0.85 -4.01 12.93
N GLU A 246 1.32 -4.37 14.13
CA GLU A 246 0.48 -4.65 15.31
C GLU A 246 -0.51 -3.51 15.63
N HIS A 247 -0.03 -2.26 15.74
CA HIS A 247 -0.89 -1.11 16.07
C HIS A 247 -1.82 -0.71 14.92
N ILE A 248 -1.43 -1.00 13.68
CA ILE A 248 -2.29 -0.77 12.51
C ILE A 248 -3.45 -1.77 12.49
N ALA A 249 -3.18 -3.03 12.84
CA ALA A 249 -4.21 -4.07 12.96
C ALA A 249 -5.23 -3.70 14.06
N GLU A 250 -4.76 -3.30 15.24
CA GLU A 250 -5.62 -2.82 16.33
C GLU A 250 -6.47 -1.63 15.89
N SER A 251 -5.85 -0.61 15.28
CA SER A 251 -6.55 0.58 14.77
C SER A 251 -7.61 0.24 13.73
N TRP A 252 -7.35 -0.75 12.86
CA TRP A 252 -8.30 -1.18 11.83
C TRP A 252 -9.53 -1.86 12.43
N ILE A 253 -9.33 -2.76 13.41
CA ILE A 253 -10.43 -3.43 14.10
C ILE A 253 -11.28 -2.40 14.85
N GLU A 254 -10.66 -1.51 15.64
CA GLU A 254 -11.36 -0.48 16.40
C GLU A 254 -12.16 0.48 15.52
N TYR A 255 -11.56 0.94 14.42
CA TYR A 255 -12.25 1.82 13.49
C TYR A 255 -13.41 1.12 12.78
N SER A 256 -13.25 -0.15 12.43
CA SER A 256 -14.33 -0.95 11.83
C SER A 256 -15.50 -1.16 12.79
N GLU A 257 -15.23 -1.41 14.08
CA GLU A 257 -16.28 -1.52 15.11
C GLU A 257 -17.01 -0.18 15.27
N TYR A 258 -16.26 0.92 15.34
CA TYR A 258 -16.82 2.27 15.41
C TYR A 258 -17.69 2.59 14.18
N GLU A 259 -17.23 2.27 12.97
CA GLU A 259 -17.96 2.50 11.72
C GLU A 259 -19.29 1.73 11.71
N ILE A 260 -19.25 0.44 12.07
CA ILE A 260 -20.43 -0.43 12.14
C ILE A 260 -21.43 0.11 13.17
N LYS A 261 -20.95 0.47 14.37
CA LYS A 261 -21.81 1.02 15.43
C LYS A 261 -22.47 2.33 14.99
N ARG A 262 -21.70 3.24 14.37
CA ARG A 262 -22.23 4.50 13.84
C ARG A 262 -23.27 4.27 12.74
N LYS A 263 -23.08 3.27 11.87
CA LYS A 263 -24.06 2.88 10.84
C LYS A 263 -25.36 2.37 11.49
N LYS A 264 -25.30 1.60 12.58
CA LYS A 264 -26.49 1.16 13.33
C LYS A 264 -27.33 2.32 13.85
N GLU A 265 -26.67 3.35 14.37
CA GLU A 265 -27.35 4.49 14.98
C GLU A 265 -28.09 5.37 13.95
N VAL A 266 -27.72 5.27 12.66
CA VAL A 266 -28.23 6.13 11.58
C VAL A 266 -29.17 5.39 10.62
N ILE A 267 -29.01 4.07 10.47
CA ILE A 267 -29.76 3.26 9.50
C ILE A 267 -31.04 2.71 10.17
N GLU A 268 -32.21 3.21 9.75
CA GLU A 268 -33.54 2.65 10.09
C GLU A 268 -33.87 1.36 9.27
N SER A 269 -32.92 0.84 8.50
CA SER A 269 -33.11 -0.30 7.61
C SER A 269 -32.93 -1.66 8.31
N THR A 270 -33.48 -2.69 7.69
CA THR A 270 -33.36 -4.09 8.12
C THR A 270 -32.02 -4.73 7.74
N GLU A 271 -31.14 -4.02 7.01
CA GLU A 271 -29.85 -4.56 6.58
C GLU A 271 -28.82 -4.51 7.70
N LYS A 272 -28.01 -5.57 7.82
CA LYS A 272 -26.93 -5.61 8.80
C LYS A 272 -25.85 -4.58 8.44
N PRO A 273 -25.43 -3.73 9.40
CA PRO A 273 -24.34 -2.79 9.21
C PRO A 273 -23.00 -3.53 9.03
N VAL A 274 -22.17 -3.04 8.11
CA VAL A 274 -20.88 -3.65 7.78
C VAL A 274 -19.76 -2.62 7.66
N SER A 275 -18.53 -3.06 7.89
CA SER A 275 -17.30 -2.35 7.52
C SER A 275 -16.82 -2.87 6.16
N ASN A 276 -16.29 -1.98 5.32
CA ASN A 276 -15.93 -2.31 3.93
C ASN A 276 -14.44 -2.17 3.67
N MET A 277 -13.92 -3.03 2.79
CA MET A 277 -12.64 -2.85 2.13
C MET A 277 -12.82 -2.93 0.61
N ILE A 278 -11.87 -2.36 -0.13
CA ILE A 278 -11.80 -2.49 -1.58
C ILE A 278 -10.63 -3.40 -1.92
N VAL A 279 -10.84 -4.39 -2.78
CA VAL A 279 -9.81 -5.34 -3.20
C VAL A 279 -9.56 -5.23 -4.69
N TYR A 280 -8.27 -5.19 -5.03
CA TYR A 280 -7.68 -5.14 -6.35
C TYR A 280 -6.98 -6.46 -6.62
N TYR A 281 -7.31 -7.12 -7.72
CA TYR A 281 -6.72 -8.39 -8.11
C TYR A 281 -6.79 -8.58 -9.62
N ARG A 282 -6.11 -9.61 -10.13
CA ARG A 282 -6.14 -9.99 -11.54
C ARG A 282 -6.97 -11.26 -11.69
N ARG A 283 -7.90 -11.26 -12.65
CA ARG A 283 -8.69 -12.42 -13.04
C ARG A 283 -8.77 -12.52 -14.55
N ASN A 284 -8.44 -13.68 -15.12
CA ASN A 284 -8.31 -13.93 -16.54
C ASN A 284 -7.48 -12.85 -17.25
N GLU A 285 -6.30 -12.54 -16.70
CA GLU A 285 -5.39 -11.50 -17.18
C GLU A 285 -5.95 -10.06 -17.15
N LYS A 286 -7.13 -9.85 -16.54
CA LYS A 286 -7.76 -8.54 -16.45
C LYS A 286 -7.75 -8.01 -15.02
N PRO A 287 -7.50 -6.71 -14.84
CA PRO A 287 -7.63 -6.07 -13.54
C PRO A 287 -9.09 -6.08 -13.08
N VAL A 288 -9.33 -6.44 -11.82
CA VAL A 288 -10.65 -6.47 -11.18
C VAL A 288 -10.60 -5.70 -9.87
N ILE A 289 -11.68 -4.98 -9.60
CA ILE A 289 -11.95 -4.30 -8.33
C ILE A 289 -13.22 -4.89 -7.70
N LYS A 290 -13.20 -5.15 -6.40
CA LYS A 290 -14.37 -5.64 -5.66
C LYS A 290 -14.46 -5.01 -4.29
N MET A 291 -15.66 -4.73 -3.81
CA MET A 291 -15.90 -4.37 -2.41
C MET A 291 -16.16 -5.63 -1.61
N LEU A 292 -15.49 -5.77 -0.47
CA LEU A 292 -15.75 -6.81 0.52
C LEU A 292 -16.21 -6.19 1.83
N SER A 293 -17.03 -6.92 2.56
CA SER A 293 -17.72 -6.45 3.76
C SER A 293 -17.53 -7.44 4.91
N ILE A 294 -17.40 -6.91 6.12
CA ILE A 294 -17.41 -7.69 7.37
C ILE A 294 -18.48 -7.15 8.31
N ASP A 295 -19.21 -8.06 8.94
CA ASP A 295 -20.21 -7.73 9.95
C ASP A 295 -19.62 -7.67 11.36
N GLU A 296 -20.45 -7.23 12.31
CA GLU A 296 -20.05 -7.08 13.70
C GLU A 296 -19.67 -8.41 14.37
N ASP A 297 -20.42 -9.48 14.09
CA ASP A 297 -20.26 -10.78 14.76
C ASP A 297 -18.86 -11.34 14.46
N LYS A 298 -18.47 -11.31 13.17
CA LYS A 298 -17.17 -11.75 12.68
C LYS A 298 -16.03 -10.86 13.19
N LEU A 299 -16.27 -9.55 13.27
CA LEU A 299 -15.27 -8.60 13.76
C LEU A 299 -15.01 -8.76 15.26
N GLN A 300 -16.05 -9.01 16.07
CA GLN A 300 -15.93 -9.29 17.49
C GLN A 300 -15.18 -10.61 17.76
N GLU A 301 -15.39 -11.63 16.93
CA GLU A 301 -14.62 -12.87 17.02
C GLU A 301 -13.13 -12.63 16.78
N ALA A 302 -12.79 -11.80 15.79
CA ALA A 302 -11.41 -11.41 15.53
C ALA A 302 -10.79 -10.62 16.68
N ARG A 303 -11.53 -9.68 17.29
CA ARG A 303 -11.08 -8.90 18.46
C ARG A 303 -10.77 -9.79 19.66
N LYS A 304 -11.65 -10.73 20.00
CA LYS A 304 -11.44 -11.67 21.11
C LYS A 304 -10.14 -12.45 20.96
N LYS A 305 -9.87 -12.95 19.75
CA LYS A 305 -8.62 -13.67 19.43
C LYS A 305 -7.38 -12.77 19.55
N LEU A 306 -7.49 -11.50 19.15
CA LEU A 306 -6.40 -10.53 19.29
C LEU A 306 -6.07 -10.27 20.76
N ASP A 307 -7.09 -10.01 21.59
CA ASP A 307 -6.95 -9.70 23.01
C ASP A 307 -6.40 -10.88 23.84
N GLU A 308 -6.85 -12.11 23.56
CA GLU A 308 -6.31 -13.34 24.18
C GLU A 308 -4.81 -13.49 23.96
N THR A 309 -4.32 -13.02 22.81
CA THR A 309 -2.90 -13.08 22.48
C THR A 309 -2.11 -11.97 23.17
N THR A 310 -2.71 -10.79 23.35
CA THR A 310 -2.06 -9.66 24.07
C THR A 310 -1.88 -9.96 25.55
N LYS A 311 -2.87 -10.58 26.21
CA LYS A 311 -2.76 -10.98 27.63
C LYS A 311 -1.65 -11.99 27.91
N LYS A 312 -1.31 -12.88 26.97
CA LYS A 312 -0.16 -13.79 27.09
C LYS A 312 1.21 -13.09 27.09
N ARG A 313 1.27 -11.80 26.74
CA ARG A 313 2.52 -11.00 26.67
C ARG A 313 2.85 -10.31 28.01
N GLU A 314 1.85 -10.13 28.86
CA GLU A 314 1.96 -9.45 30.16
C GLU A 314 2.11 -10.42 31.35
N SER A 315 1.99 -11.73 31.08
CA SER A 315 2.19 -12.84 32.03
C SER A 315 3.54 -13.52 31.84
#